data_AF-A0A8C9STA0-F1
#
_entry.id   AF-A0A8C9STA0-F1
#
_cell.length_a   1.000
_cell.length_b   1.000
_cell.length_c   1.000
_cell.angle_alpha   90.00
_cell.angle_beta   90.00
_cell.angle_gamma   90.00
#
_symmetry.space_group_name_H-M   'P 1'
#
loop_
_entity.id
_entity.type
_entity.pdbx_description
1 polymer ?
#
loop_
_entity_poly.entity_id
_entity_poly.type
_entity_poly.pdbx_seq_one_letter_code
_entity_poly.pdbx_strand_id
1 'polypeptide(L)'
;MIVGGRVFVFPCIQTIQRISLNTLTLNVKSDKVYTQHGVPISVTGIAQVKIQGQNKEMLAAACQMFMGKSEGEIAQIALETLEGHQRAIIAHLTVEEIYKDRKKFSEQVFKVASSDLVNMGISVVSYTLKDIHDDQNYLHSLGKGRTAQVQKDARIGEAQNKRDSVIREAHAMQEKVSAQYLNEIEMAKAQRDFELKKATYDIEVNTKKAESEMAYQLQVAKTKQRIEEEKMQVQVVERAQQILLQEQEVTRKERELEAKVRKPAEAERYRLEKLAEAERSQLIMEAEAEAESIRVKGEAEAFALEAKGRAEAEQMAKKAEAFREYREGAMVDMLLEKLPLVSLKKAEHRYSGHKPYGDAVVGLETSSLLIPHPTSLIGSKGRDLSRKKTENKITPKKPI
;
A
#
# COMPACT_ATOMS: atom_id res chain seq x y z
N MET A 1 -38.82 -91.07 -81.14
CA MET A 1 -38.68 -89.72 -80.56
C MET A 1 -37.42 -89.10 -81.12
N ILE A 2 -37.46 -87.85 -81.56
CA ILE A 2 -36.33 -87.19 -82.21
C ILE A 2 -36.15 -85.84 -81.52
N VAL A 3 -35.05 -85.67 -80.80
CA VAL A 3 -34.70 -84.43 -80.08
C VAL A 3 -33.72 -83.67 -80.96
N GLY A 4 -34.25 -82.67 -81.68
CA GLY A 4 -33.51 -82.00 -82.73
C GLY A 4 -33.27 -82.90 -83.96
N GLY A 5 -33.16 -82.28 -85.13
CA GLY A 5 -32.98 -82.99 -86.41
C GLY A 5 -34.23 -83.03 -87.29
N ARG A 6 -34.22 -83.92 -88.28
CA ARG A 6 -35.27 -84.03 -89.31
C ARG A 6 -35.71 -85.48 -89.42
N VAL A 7 -37.01 -85.69 -89.66
CA VAL A 7 -37.59 -87.01 -89.91
C VAL A 7 -38.62 -86.90 -91.02
N PHE A 8 -38.59 -87.86 -91.92
CA PHE A 8 -39.61 -87.98 -92.95
C PHE A 8 -40.80 -88.74 -92.38
N VAL A 9 -41.96 -88.10 -92.37
CA VAL A 9 -43.21 -88.67 -91.82
C VAL A 9 -44.11 -89.04 -92.99
N PHE A 10 -44.52 -90.31 -93.06
CA PHE A 10 -45.41 -90.79 -94.14
C PHE A 10 -46.84 -90.28 -93.92
N PRO A 11 -47.38 -89.42 -94.82
CA PRO A 11 -48.59 -88.61 -94.55
C PRO A 11 -49.93 -89.37 -94.46
N CYS A 12 -49.96 -90.70 -94.49
CA CYS A 12 -51.19 -91.50 -94.36
C CYS A 12 -51.16 -92.57 -93.24
N ILE A 13 -49.98 -92.87 -92.68
CA ILE A 13 -49.79 -93.96 -91.70
C ILE A 13 -49.24 -93.42 -90.38
N GLN A 14 -48.59 -92.24 -90.41
CA GLN A 14 -47.89 -91.67 -89.26
C GLN A 14 -48.41 -90.28 -88.94
N THR A 15 -48.66 -90.02 -87.65
CA THR A 15 -49.00 -88.70 -87.14
C THR A 15 -47.80 -88.09 -86.44
N ILE A 16 -47.56 -86.79 -86.68
CA ILE A 16 -46.53 -86.04 -85.97
C ILE A 16 -47.15 -85.31 -84.78
N GLN A 17 -46.49 -85.40 -83.63
CA GLN A 17 -46.79 -84.57 -82.47
C GLN A 17 -45.51 -83.92 -81.98
N ARG A 18 -45.64 -82.67 -81.52
CA ARG A 18 -44.52 -81.85 -81.05
C ARG A 18 -44.74 -81.52 -79.59
N ILE A 19 -43.69 -81.67 -78.81
CA ILE A 19 -43.65 -81.27 -77.41
C ILE A 19 -42.51 -80.26 -77.27
N SER A 20 -42.80 -79.17 -76.59
CA SER A 20 -41.84 -78.11 -76.33
C SER A 20 -40.87 -78.51 -75.24
N LEU A 21 -39.58 -78.26 -75.46
CA LEU A 21 -38.51 -78.51 -74.48
C LEU A 21 -38.07 -77.21 -73.78
N ASN A 22 -38.80 -76.12 -74.00
CA ASN A 22 -38.51 -74.83 -73.40
C ASN A 22 -38.76 -74.87 -71.88
N THR A 23 -38.07 -73.99 -71.16
CA THR A 23 -38.30 -73.81 -69.72
C THR A 23 -39.66 -73.15 -69.50
N LEU A 24 -40.50 -73.78 -68.69
CA LEU A 24 -41.76 -73.26 -68.19
C LEU A 24 -41.54 -72.65 -66.81
N THR A 25 -42.08 -71.46 -66.58
CA THR A 25 -42.07 -70.81 -65.26
C THR A 25 -43.42 -70.99 -64.60
N LEU A 26 -43.44 -71.65 -63.44
CA LEU A 26 -44.64 -71.98 -62.69
C LEU A 26 -44.69 -71.13 -61.43
N ASN A 27 -45.87 -70.54 -61.17
CA ASN A 27 -46.14 -69.78 -59.95
C ASN A 27 -46.91 -70.66 -58.98
N VAL A 28 -46.20 -71.25 -58.02
CA VAL A 28 -46.74 -72.23 -57.07
C VAL A 28 -47.33 -71.48 -55.89
N LYS A 29 -48.66 -71.40 -55.84
CA LYS A 29 -49.37 -70.74 -54.74
C LYS A 29 -50.02 -71.79 -53.86
N SER A 30 -49.75 -71.75 -52.57
CA SER A 30 -50.45 -72.57 -51.58
C SER A 30 -51.12 -71.64 -50.58
N ASP A 31 -52.43 -71.47 -50.75
CA ASP A 31 -53.22 -70.61 -49.87
C ASP A 31 -53.66 -71.36 -48.62
N LYS A 32 -53.56 -70.67 -47.47
CA LYS A 32 -54.07 -71.10 -46.16
C LYS A 32 -53.62 -72.53 -45.77
N VAL A 33 -52.30 -72.71 -45.68
CA VAL A 33 -51.67 -73.96 -45.24
C VAL A 33 -51.29 -73.83 -43.77
N TYR A 34 -51.63 -74.85 -42.97
CA TYR A 34 -51.24 -74.89 -41.56
C TYR A 34 -49.83 -75.48 -41.42
N THR A 35 -48.97 -74.77 -40.69
CA THR A 35 -47.64 -75.24 -40.29
C THR A 35 -47.70 -76.28 -39.17
N GLN A 36 -46.54 -76.82 -38.76
CA GLN A 36 -46.43 -77.79 -37.67
C GLN A 36 -47.14 -77.36 -36.37
N HIS A 37 -47.13 -76.05 -36.08
CA HIS A 37 -47.76 -75.47 -34.89
C HIS A 37 -49.18 -74.93 -35.14
N GLY A 38 -49.77 -75.21 -36.29
CA GLY A 38 -51.15 -74.80 -36.61
C GLY A 38 -51.31 -73.31 -36.96
N VAL A 39 -50.23 -72.62 -37.31
CA VAL A 39 -50.32 -71.23 -37.82
C VAL A 39 -50.64 -71.27 -39.32
N PRO A 40 -51.75 -70.66 -39.77
CA PRO A 40 -52.09 -70.59 -41.18
C PRO A 40 -51.20 -69.57 -41.90
N ILE A 41 -50.52 -70.02 -42.95
CA ILE A 41 -49.71 -69.17 -43.83
C ILE A 41 -50.07 -69.43 -45.31
N SER A 42 -49.89 -68.40 -46.12
CA SER A 42 -50.00 -68.47 -47.58
C SER A 42 -48.62 -68.27 -48.18
N VAL A 43 -48.19 -69.22 -49.02
CA VAL A 43 -46.83 -69.24 -49.55
C VAL A 43 -46.87 -69.19 -51.06
N THR A 44 -46.05 -68.32 -51.65
CA THR A 44 -45.86 -68.23 -53.09
C THR A 44 -44.42 -68.62 -53.44
N GLY A 45 -44.26 -69.65 -54.25
CA GLY A 45 -43.00 -70.09 -54.84
C GLY A 45 -42.95 -69.84 -56.35
N ILE A 46 -41.75 -69.68 -56.90
CA ILE A 46 -41.51 -69.70 -58.34
C ILE A 46 -40.64 -70.92 -58.64
N ALA A 47 -41.15 -71.79 -59.50
CA ALA A 47 -40.43 -72.95 -60.01
C ALA A 47 -40.15 -72.79 -61.51
N GLN A 48 -38.94 -73.14 -61.92
CA GLN A 48 -38.61 -73.28 -63.33
C GLN A 48 -38.49 -74.77 -63.64
N VAL A 49 -39.29 -75.26 -64.57
CA VAL A 49 -39.29 -76.66 -64.98
C VAL A 49 -39.08 -76.78 -66.48
N LYS A 50 -38.51 -77.90 -66.93
CA LYS A 50 -38.37 -78.20 -68.35
C LYS A 50 -38.50 -79.69 -68.58
N ILE A 51 -38.93 -80.08 -69.77
CA ILE A 51 -38.88 -81.49 -70.19
C ILE A 51 -37.44 -81.84 -70.52
N GLN A 52 -36.94 -82.94 -69.97
CA GLN A 52 -35.53 -83.31 -70.13
C GLN A 52 -35.29 -83.97 -71.49
N GLY A 53 -34.63 -83.26 -72.40
CA GLY A 53 -34.33 -83.74 -73.75
C GLY A 53 -33.08 -84.62 -73.87
N GLN A 54 -32.17 -84.58 -72.90
CA GLN A 54 -30.90 -85.33 -72.96
C GLN A 54 -31.04 -86.79 -72.52
N ASN A 55 -31.90 -87.06 -71.53
CA ASN A 55 -32.13 -88.40 -71.03
C ASN A 55 -33.27 -89.06 -71.85
N LYS A 56 -32.93 -90.14 -72.57
CA LYS A 56 -33.88 -90.86 -73.43
C LYS A 56 -35.04 -91.48 -72.64
N GLU A 57 -34.81 -91.91 -71.41
CA GLU A 57 -35.83 -92.54 -70.56
C GLU A 57 -36.84 -91.50 -70.05
N MET A 58 -36.34 -90.37 -69.50
CA MET A 58 -37.19 -89.25 -69.09
C MET A 58 -37.98 -88.68 -70.26
N LEU A 59 -37.34 -88.56 -71.43
CA LEU A 59 -38.02 -88.11 -72.63
C LEU A 59 -39.13 -89.08 -73.05
N ALA A 60 -38.90 -90.40 -72.97
CA ALA A 60 -39.93 -91.40 -73.25
C ALA A 60 -41.14 -91.25 -72.32
N ALA A 61 -40.89 -91.12 -71.01
CA ALA A 61 -41.93 -90.91 -70.02
C ALA A 61 -42.73 -89.62 -70.28
N ALA A 62 -42.05 -88.51 -70.54
CA ALA A 62 -42.69 -87.23 -70.88
C ALA A 62 -43.51 -87.34 -72.18
N CYS A 63 -42.96 -87.98 -73.22
CA CYS A 63 -43.68 -88.18 -74.48
C CYS A 63 -44.91 -89.08 -74.31
N GLN A 64 -44.87 -90.09 -73.44
CA GLN A 64 -46.02 -90.95 -73.16
C GLN A 64 -47.10 -90.20 -72.34
N MET A 65 -46.70 -89.43 -71.33
CA MET A 65 -47.64 -88.74 -70.42
C MET A 65 -48.27 -87.47 -71.01
N PHE A 66 -47.51 -86.76 -71.85
CA PHE A 66 -47.90 -85.45 -72.38
C PHE A 66 -48.19 -85.47 -73.88
N MET A 67 -48.34 -86.66 -74.48
CA MET A 67 -48.77 -86.81 -75.87
C MET A 67 -50.12 -86.11 -76.08
N GLY A 68 -50.18 -85.20 -77.05
CA GLY A 68 -51.40 -84.46 -77.40
C GLY A 68 -51.81 -83.33 -76.44
N LYS A 69 -51.06 -83.11 -75.35
CA LYS A 69 -51.33 -82.03 -74.39
C LYS A 69 -50.65 -80.73 -74.80
N SER A 70 -51.30 -79.62 -74.49
CA SER A 70 -50.77 -78.26 -74.65
C SER A 70 -49.74 -77.94 -73.55
N GLU A 71 -48.88 -76.95 -73.80
CA GLU A 71 -47.90 -76.47 -72.80
C GLU A 71 -48.58 -76.03 -71.48
N GLY A 72 -49.78 -75.44 -71.56
CA GLY A 72 -50.55 -75.02 -70.39
C GLY A 72 -51.02 -76.19 -69.53
N GLU A 73 -51.45 -77.30 -70.15
CA GLU A 73 -51.84 -78.52 -69.42
C GLU A 73 -50.65 -79.20 -68.77
N ILE A 74 -49.49 -79.22 -69.44
CA ILE A 74 -48.24 -79.74 -68.87
C ILE A 74 -47.82 -78.88 -67.67
N ALA A 75 -47.89 -77.56 -67.82
CA ALA A 75 -47.61 -76.61 -66.75
C ALA A 75 -48.54 -76.83 -65.54
N GLN A 76 -49.84 -77.07 -65.79
CA GLN A 76 -50.83 -77.32 -64.74
C GLN A 76 -50.53 -78.60 -63.95
N ILE A 77 -50.20 -79.71 -64.63
CA ILE A 77 -49.85 -80.98 -63.97
C ILE A 77 -48.60 -80.84 -63.10
N ALA A 78 -47.58 -80.15 -63.63
CA ALA A 78 -46.36 -79.87 -62.88
C ALA A 78 -46.61 -78.93 -61.70
N LEU A 79 -47.50 -77.94 -61.88
CA LEU A 79 -47.91 -76.99 -60.84
C LEU A 79 -48.61 -77.69 -59.68
N GLU A 80 -49.59 -78.56 -59.95
CA GLU A 80 -50.32 -79.32 -58.92
C GLU A 80 -49.39 -80.22 -58.11
N THR A 81 -48.43 -80.85 -58.77
CA THR A 81 -47.42 -81.70 -58.11
C THR A 81 -46.52 -80.87 -57.20
N LEU A 82 -46.00 -79.74 -57.70
CA LEU A 82 -45.18 -78.82 -56.91
C LEU A 82 -45.95 -78.21 -55.74
N GLU A 83 -47.21 -77.85 -55.94
CA GLU A 83 -48.08 -77.32 -54.88
C GLU A 83 -48.28 -78.37 -53.78
N GLY A 84 -48.55 -79.62 -54.15
CA GLY A 84 -48.69 -80.73 -53.20
C GLY A 84 -47.45 -80.90 -52.32
N HIS A 85 -46.27 -80.94 -52.94
CA HIS A 85 -44.99 -81.04 -52.22
C HIS A 85 -44.70 -79.81 -51.37
N GLN A 86 -44.92 -78.60 -51.90
CA GLN A 86 -44.80 -77.35 -51.14
C GLN A 86 -45.68 -77.38 -49.89
N ARG A 87 -46.94 -77.80 -50.02
CA ARG A 87 -47.91 -77.90 -48.93
C ARG A 87 -47.49 -78.94 -47.88
N ALA A 88 -46.97 -80.09 -48.32
CA ALA A 88 -46.47 -81.13 -47.44
C ALA A 88 -45.24 -80.68 -46.61
N ILE A 89 -44.30 -79.96 -47.23
CA ILE A 89 -43.12 -79.42 -46.52
C ILE A 89 -43.55 -78.32 -45.53
N ILE A 90 -44.49 -77.44 -45.90
CA ILE A 90 -45.02 -76.41 -44.99
C ILE A 90 -45.62 -77.04 -43.72
N ALA A 91 -46.33 -78.16 -43.84
CA ALA A 91 -46.94 -78.84 -42.70
C ALA A 91 -45.94 -79.40 -41.68
N HIS A 92 -44.70 -79.70 -42.10
CA HIS A 92 -43.65 -80.27 -41.24
C HIS A 92 -42.75 -79.22 -40.59
N LEU A 93 -42.77 -77.98 -41.09
CA LEU A 93 -41.91 -76.90 -40.62
C LEU A 93 -42.68 -75.87 -39.80
N THR A 94 -41.94 -75.15 -38.97
CA THR A 94 -42.47 -73.99 -38.24
C THR A 94 -42.40 -72.72 -39.10
N VAL A 95 -43.25 -71.73 -38.82
CA VAL A 95 -43.25 -70.43 -39.55
C VAL A 95 -41.89 -69.75 -39.42
N GLU A 96 -41.28 -69.84 -38.24
CA GLU A 96 -39.98 -69.27 -37.92
C GLU A 96 -38.86 -69.87 -38.75
N GLU A 97 -38.87 -71.19 -38.96
CA GLU A 97 -37.87 -71.88 -39.79
C GLU A 97 -38.00 -71.48 -41.26
N ILE A 98 -39.22 -71.44 -41.79
CA ILE A 98 -39.48 -71.01 -43.17
C ILE A 98 -39.06 -69.54 -43.36
N TYR A 99 -39.31 -68.69 -42.37
CA TYR A 99 -38.98 -67.27 -42.43
C TYR A 99 -37.48 -66.98 -42.27
N LYS A 100 -36.80 -67.65 -41.33
CA LYS A 100 -35.37 -67.47 -41.06
C LYS A 100 -34.50 -68.10 -42.13
N ASP A 101 -34.85 -69.30 -42.60
CA ASP A 101 -34.01 -70.11 -43.49
C ASP A 101 -34.75 -70.49 -44.79
N ARG A 102 -35.05 -69.47 -45.59
CA ARG A 102 -35.77 -69.62 -46.88
C ARG A 102 -35.06 -70.54 -47.87
N LYS A 103 -33.73 -70.63 -47.80
CA LYS A 103 -32.93 -71.52 -48.66
C LYS A 103 -33.17 -72.98 -48.32
N LYS A 104 -33.12 -73.33 -47.03
CA LYS A 104 -33.38 -74.70 -46.54
C LYS A 104 -34.77 -75.18 -46.96
N PHE A 105 -35.78 -74.31 -46.82
CA PHE A 105 -37.13 -74.61 -47.31
C PHE A 105 -37.14 -74.86 -48.82
N SER A 106 -36.52 -73.97 -49.60
CA SER A 106 -36.48 -74.07 -51.07
C SER A 106 -35.77 -75.35 -51.55
N GLU A 107 -34.67 -75.74 -50.88
CA GLU A 107 -33.94 -76.98 -51.15
C GLU A 107 -34.75 -78.23 -50.85
N GLN A 108 -35.53 -78.24 -49.75
CA GLN A 108 -36.39 -79.37 -49.41
C GLN A 108 -37.51 -79.55 -50.43
N VAL A 109 -38.21 -78.48 -50.80
CA VAL A 109 -39.25 -78.53 -51.84
C VAL A 109 -38.65 -78.97 -53.17
N PHE A 110 -37.50 -78.42 -53.55
CA PHE A 110 -36.78 -78.82 -54.76
C PHE A 110 -36.45 -80.32 -54.76
N LYS A 111 -35.90 -80.85 -53.67
CA LYS A 111 -35.47 -82.25 -53.58
C LYS A 111 -36.63 -83.22 -53.72
N VAL A 112 -37.73 -82.99 -53.00
CA VAL A 112 -38.90 -83.89 -53.01
C VAL A 112 -39.65 -83.78 -54.34
N ALA A 113 -39.87 -82.57 -54.84
CA ALA A 113 -40.54 -82.39 -56.12
C ALA A 113 -39.71 -82.93 -57.29
N SER A 114 -38.37 -82.83 -57.24
CA SER A 114 -37.50 -83.37 -58.28
C SER A 114 -37.61 -84.88 -58.40
N SER A 115 -37.67 -85.62 -57.28
CA SER A 115 -37.81 -87.09 -57.34
C SER A 115 -39.11 -87.56 -58.00
N ASP A 116 -40.19 -86.79 -57.84
CA ASP A 116 -41.52 -87.15 -58.34
C ASP A 116 -41.70 -86.71 -59.80
N LEU A 117 -41.29 -85.49 -60.13
CA LEU A 117 -41.34 -84.95 -61.50
C LEU A 117 -40.43 -85.69 -62.47
N VAL A 118 -39.34 -86.31 -61.98
CA VAL A 118 -38.47 -87.15 -62.81
C VAL A 118 -39.21 -88.34 -63.40
N ASN A 119 -40.16 -88.95 -62.66
CA ASN A 119 -40.98 -90.07 -63.16
C ASN A 119 -41.89 -89.62 -64.31
N MET A 120 -42.24 -88.34 -64.37
CA MET A 120 -43.01 -87.74 -65.45
C MET A 120 -42.14 -87.22 -66.60
N GLY A 121 -40.81 -87.35 -66.50
CA GLY A 121 -39.87 -86.80 -67.47
C GLY A 121 -39.67 -85.28 -67.41
N ILE A 122 -40.13 -84.65 -66.32
CA ILE A 122 -39.95 -83.22 -66.04
C ILE A 122 -38.73 -83.05 -65.12
N SER A 123 -37.85 -82.13 -65.46
CA SER A 123 -36.72 -81.72 -64.63
C SER A 123 -36.99 -80.35 -64.03
N VAL A 124 -36.90 -80.25 -62.71
CA VAL A 124 -36.91 -78.96 -62.00
C VAL A 124 -35.53 -78.32 -62.16
N VAL A 125 -35.48 -77.13 -62.73
CA VAL A 125 -34.25 -76.35 -62.91
C VAL A 125 -33.93 -75.58 -61.63
N SER A 126 -34.95 -74.93 -61.07
CA SER A 126 -34.83 -74.19 -59.81
C SER A 126 -36.18 -74.04 -59.14
N TYR A 127 -36.15 -73.89 -57.82
CA TYR A 127 -37.29 -73.49 -57.01
C TYR A 127 -36.86 -72.39 -56.05
N THR A 128 -37.63 -71.31 -55.99
CA THR A 128 -37.35 -70.17 -55.12
C THR A 128 -38.61 -69.73 -54.40
N LEU A 129 -38.48 -69.49 -53.10
CA LEU A 129 -39.55 -68.89 -52.31
C LEU A 129 -39.69 -67.41 -52.67
N LYS A 130 -40.84 -67.01 -53.21
CA LYS A 130 -41.12 -65.62 -53.59
C LYS A 130 -41.63 -64.82 -52.39
N ASP A 131 -42.68 -65.32 -51.75
CA ASP A 131 -43.34 -64.59 -50.66
C ASP A 131 -43.99 -65.53 -49.63
N ILE A 132 -44.12 -65.05 -48.40
CA ILE A 132 -44.82 -65.70 -47.29
C ILE A 132 -45.76 -64.66 -46.68
N HIS A 133 -47.04 -64.96 -46.66
CA HIS A 133 -48.09 -64.10 -46.12
C HIS A 133 -48.83 -64.81 -44.99
N ASP A 134 -49.33 -64.04 -44.02
CA ASP A 134 -50.15 -64.53 -42.92
C ASP A 134 -51.38 -63.65 -42.67
N ASP A 135 -52.55 -64.28 -42.58
CA ASP A 135 -53.81 -63.54 -42.38
C ASP A 135 -53.95 -63.01 -40.94
N GLN A 136 -53.20 -63.57 -39.99
CA GLN A 136 -53.34 -63.31 -38.54
C GLN A 136 -52.27 -62.36 -37.97
N ASN A 137 -51.46 -61.70 -38.81
CA ASN A 137 -50.37 -60.79 -38.38
C ASN A 137 -49.40 -61.40 -37.34
N TYR A 138 -49.23 -62.72 -37.36
CA TYR A 138 -48.23 -63.47 -36.60
C TYR A 138 -46.80 -63.02 -36.95
N LEU A 139 -46.45 -62.92 -38.23
CA LEU A 139 -45.11 -62.51 -38.67
C LEU A 139 -44.80 -61.07 -38.22
N HIS A 140 -45.78 -60.18 -38.31
CA HIS A 140 -45.65 -58.81 -37.82
C HIS A 140 -45.42 -58.78 -36.30
N SER A 141 -46.16 -59.61 -35.55
CA SER A 141 -46.04 -59.71 -34.10
C SER A 141 -44.71 -60.31 -33.64
N LEU A 142 -44.16 -61.28 -34.37
CA LEU A 142 -42.83 -61.85 -34.14
C LEU A 142 -41.73 -60.76 -34.21
N GLY A 143 -41.88 -59.81 -35.13
CA GLY A 143 -40.95 -58.67 -35.27
C GLY A 143 -41.04 -57.64 -34.14
N LYS A 144 -42.24 -57.41 -33.58
CA LYS A 144 -42.47 -56.35 -32.57
C LYS A 144 -41.57 -56.46 -31.35
N GLY A 145 -41.35 -57.68 -30.82
CA GLY A 145 -40.49 -57.90 -29.66
C GLY A 145 -39.05 -57.49 -29.93
N ARG A 146 -38.50 -57.88 -31.09
CA ARG A 146 -37.15 -57.50 -31.50
C ARG A 146 -37.02 -56.00 -31.75
N THR A 147 -38.01 -55.38 -32.41
CA THR A 147 -38.04 -53.93 -32.63
C THR A 147 -38.09 -53.16 -31.32
N ALA A 148 -38.91 -53.59 -30.35
CA ALA A 148 -39.00 -52.99 -29.04
C ALA A 148 -37.68 -53.13 -28.26
N GLN A 149 -37.02 -54.29 -28.35
CA GLN A 149 -35.71 -54.51 -27.74
C GLN A 149 -34.65 -53.59 -28.34
N VAL A 150 -34.56 -53.51 -29.67
CA VAL A 150 -33.60 -52.62 -30.36
C VAL A 150 -33.87 -51.15 -30.02
N GLN A 151 -35.13 -50.72 -29.96
CA GLN A 151 -35.48 -49.36 -29.53
C GLN A 151 -35.11 -49.10 -28.07
N LYS A 152 -35.32 -50.07 -27.17
CA LYS A 152 -34.93 -49.96 -25.76
C LYS A 152 -33.42 -49.79 -25.64
N ASP A 153 -32.65 -50.63 -26.32
CA ASP A 153 -31.19 -50.59 -26.28
C ASP A 153 -30.65 -49.28 -26.88
N ALA A 154 -31.25 -48.80 -27.98
CA ALA A 154 -30.93 -47.49 -28.56
C ALA A 154 -31.19 -46.35 -27.56
N ARG A 155 -32.35 -46.33 -26.89
CA ARG A 155 -32.67 -45.32 -25.86
C ARG A 155 -31.72 -45.35 -24.67
N ILE A 156 -31.30 -46.55 -24.24
CA ILE A 156 -30.31 -46.70 -23.16
C ILE A 156 -28.97 -46.11 -23.60
N GLY A 157 -28.52 -46.41 -24.82
CA GLY A 157 -27.29 -45.85 -25.39
C GLY A 157 -27.33 -44.32 -25.52
N GLU A 158 -28.43 -43.76 -26.01
CA GLU A 158 -28.65 -42.30 -26.09
C GLU A 158 -28.61 -41.65 -24.69
N ALA A 159 -29.28 -42.23 -23.71
CA ALA A 159 -29.31 -41.71 -22.34
C ALA A 159 -27.92 -41.74 -21.68
N GLN A 160 -27.16 -42.82 -21.86
CA GLN A 160 -25.78 -42.94 -21.36
C GLN A 160 -24.87 -41.91 -22.02
N ASN A 161 -24.90 -41.80 -23.35
CA ASN A 161 -24.12 -40.81 -24.08
C ASN A 161 -24.46 -39.39 -23.65
N LYS A 162 -25.76 -39.07 -23.49
CA LYS A 162 -26.19 -37.74 -23.04
C LYS A 162 -25.69 -37.43 -21.62
N ARG A 163 -25.77 -38.40 -20.71
CA ARG A 163 -25.23 -38.27 -19.34
C ARG A 163 -23.73 -37.97 -19.38
N ASP A 164 -22.96 -38.75 -20.14
CA ASP A 164 -21.52 -38.60 -20.22
C ASP A 164 -21.12 -37.26 -20.86
N SER A 165 -21.83 -36.82 -21.90
CA SER A 165 -21.64 -35.49 -22.49
C SER A 165 -21.86 -34.38 -21.46
N VAL A 166 -22.94 -34.44 -20.68
CA VAL A 166 -23.24 -33.42 -19.65
C VAL A 166 -22.18 -33.41 -18.55
N ILE A 167 -21.68 -34.59 -18.12
CA ILE A 167 -20.61 -34.66 -17.12
C ILE A 167 -19.31 -34.04 -17.65
N ARG A 168 -18.91 -34.35 -18.88
CA ARG A 168 -17.71 -33.76 -19.49
C ARG A 168 -17.85 -32.26 -19.67
N GLU A 169 -19.02 -31.79 -20.10
CA GLU A 169 -19.33 -30.37 -20.23
C GLU A 169 -19.25 -29.64 -18.89
N ALA A 170 -19.81 -30.22 -17.82
CA ALA A 170 -19.72 -29.67 -16.47
C ALA A 170 -18.27 -29.59 -15.98
N HIS A 171 -17.45 -30.63 -16.21
CA HIS A 171 -16.03 -30.61 -15.89
C HIS A 171 -15.26 -29.53 -16.66
N ALA A 172 -15.45 -29.46 -17.99
CA ALA A 172 -14.81 -28.44 -18.82
C ALA A 172 -15.22 -27.02 -18.39
N MET A 173 -16.48 -26.83 -17.99
CA MET A 173 -16.96 -25.56 -17.46
C MET A 173 -16.34 -25.23 -16.10
N GLN A 174 -16.24 -26.20 -15.19
CA GLN A 174 -15.59 -26.02 -13.90
C GLN A 174 -14.11 -25.64 -14.07
N GLU A 175 -13.39 -26.32 -14.96
CA GLU A 175 -12.00 -25.98 -15.29
C GLU A 175 -11.87 -24.57 -15.85
N LYS A 176 -12.70 -24.20 -16.84
CA LYS A 176 -12.73 -22.86 -17.42
C LYS A 176 -12.95 -21.79 -16.34
N VAL A 177 -13.96 -21.96 -15.49
CA VAL A 177 -14.31 -21.01 -14.43
C VAL A 177 -13.18 -20.91 -13.39
N SER A 178 -12.58 -22.04 -13.00
CA SER A 178 -11.45 -22.05 -12.08
C SER A 178 -10.24 -21.28 -12.63
N ALA A 179 -9.92 -21.45 -13.91
CA ALA A 179 -8.83 -20.73 -14.57
C ALA A 179 -9.13 -19.22 -14.68
N GLN A 180 -10.38 -18.85 -14.94
CA GLN A 180 -10.81 -17.44 -14.93
C GLN A 180 -10.61 -16.81 -13.55
N TYR A 181 -11.04 -17.46 -12.47
CA TYR A 181 -10.84 -16.95 -11.12
C TYR A 181 -9.36 -16.83 -10.73
N LEU A 182 -8.52 -17.80 -11.12
CA LEU A 182 -7.08 -17.71 -10.87
C LEU A 182 -6.47 -16.49 -11.57
N ASN A 183 -6.84 -16.24 -12.84
CA ASN A 183 -6.40 -15.06 -13.57
C ASN A 183 -6.89 -13.76 -12.90
N GLU A 184 -8.15 -13.70 -12.47
CA GLU A 184 -8.70 -12.52 -11.77
C GLU A 184 -7.97 -12.25 -10.44
N ILE A 185 -7.64 -13.30 -9.68
CA ILE A 185 -6.86 -13.19 -8.44
C ILE A 185 -5.47 -12.62 -8.73
N GLU A 186 -4.78 -13.12 -9.76
CA GLU A 186 -3.45 -12.63 -10.13
C GLU A 186 -3.49 -11.18 -10.63
N MET A 187 -4.50 -10.80 -11.41
CA MET A 187 -4.72 -9.40 -11.81
C MET A 187 -4.96 -8.50 -10.61
N ALA A 188 -5.82 -8.92 -9.67
CA ALA A 188 -6.11 -8.17 -8.46
C ALA A 188 -4.87 -8.00 -7.56
N LYS A 189 -4.04 -9.05 -7.44
CA LYS A 189 -2.75 -8.98 -6.74
C LYS A 189 -1.79 -8.00 -7.43
N ALA A 190 -1.64 -8.11 -8.74
CA ALA A 190 -0.77 -7.21 -9.51
C ALA A 190 -1.20 -5.74 -9.38
N GLN A 191 -2.52 -5.48 -9.43
CA GLN A 191 -3.09 -4.16 -9.23
C GLN A 191 -2.81 -3.62 -7.82
N ARG A 192 -3.06 -4.42 -6.79
CA ARG A 192 -2.75 -4.05 -5.40
C ARG A 192 -1.27 -3.74 -5.20
N ASP A 193 -0.38 -4.57 -5.74
CA ASP A 193 1.06 -4.40 -5.60
C ASP A 193 1.56 -3.16 -6.36
N PHE A 194 0.97 -2.87 -7.52
CA PHE A 194 1.20 -1.63 -8.25
C PHE A 194 0.77 -0.40 -7.44
N GLU A 195 -0.44 -0.42 -6.86
CA GLU A 195 -0.96 0.68 -6.04
C GLU A 195 -0.12 0.92 -4.78
N LEU A 196 0.32 -0.15 -4.11
CA LEU A 196 1.22 -0.05 -2.96
C LEU A 196 2.56 0.58 -3.36
N LYS A 197 3.19 0.12 -4.45
CA LYS A 197 4.45 0.69 -4.95
C LYS A 197 4.28 2.16 -5.34
N LYS A 198 3.19 2.50 -6.03
CA LYS A 198 2.87 3.89 -6.37
C LYS A 198 2.76 4.75 -5.12
N ALA A 199 2.01 4.31 -4.11
CA ALA A 199 1.89 5.03 -2.85
C ALA A 199 3.24 5.21 -2.13
N THR A 200 4.11 4.19 -2.14
CA THR A 200 5.47 4.32 -1.57
C THR A 200 6.32 5.35 -2.31
N TYR A 201 6.28 5.37 -3.64
CA TYR A 201 7.00 6.38 -4.43
C TYR A 201 6.42 7.78 -4.26
N ASP A 202 5.10 7.91 -4.17
CA ASP A 202 4.46 9.20 -3.92
C ASP A 202 4.87 9.77 -2.56
N ILE A 203 4.97 8.92 -1.53
CA ILE A 203 5.52 9.32 -0.22
C ILE A 203 6.97 9.81 -0.38
N GLU A 204 7.83 9.04 -1.07
CA GLU A 204 9.24 9.40 -1.26
C GLU A 204 9.42 10.70 -2.06
N VAL A 205 8.65 10.90 -3.13
CA VAL A 205 8.66 12.13 -3.93
C VAL A 205 8.17 13.31 -3.09
N ASN A 206 7.11 13.13 -2.30
CA ASN A 206 6.55 14.20 -1.47
C ASN A 206 7.47 14.56 -0.30
N THR A 207 8.14 13.60 0.34
CA THR A 207 9.13 13.89 1.39
C THR A 207 10.31 14.66 0.80
N LYS A 208 10.85 14.24 -0.35
CA LYS A 208 11.93 14.96 -1.02
C LYS A 208 11.54 16.37 -1.47
N LYS A 209 10.30 16.55 -1.95
CA LYS A 209 9.75 17.88 -2.26
C LYS A 209 9.64 18.75 -1.00
N ALA A 210 9.09 18.22 0.09
CA ALA A 210 8.95 18.95 1.35
C ALA A 210 10.31 19.31 1.95
N GLU A 211 11.30 18.41 1.91
CA GLU A 211 12.69 18.68 2.30
C GLU A 211 13.29 19.80 1.44
N SER A 212 13.09 19.76 0.12
CA SER A 212 13.58 20.78 -0.80
C SER A 212 12.94 22.14 -0.56
N GLU A 213 11.63 22.17 -0.30
CA GLU A 213 10.88 23.39 0.02
C GLU A 213 11.31 23.96 1.38
N MET A 214 11.50 23.12 2.39
CA MET A 214 12.01 23.54 3.70
C MET A 214 13.45 24.06 3.61
N ALA A 215 14.31 23.41 2.83
CA ALA A 215 15.67 23.88 2.56
C ALA A 215 15.67 25.23 1.85
N TYR A 216 14.79 25.42 0.86
CA TYR A 216 14.60 26.71 0.18
C TYR A 216 14.14 27.79 1.17
N GLN A 217 13.11 27.52 1.97
CA GLN A 217 12.61 28.46 2.98
C GLN A 217 13.69 28.81 4.02
N LEU A 218 14.46 27.82 4.48
CA LEU A 218 15.59 28.03 5.39
C LEU A 218 16.65 28.92 4.74
N GLN A 219 16.97 28.69 3.46
CA GLN A 219 17.94 29.51 2.74
C GLN A 219 17.45 30.96 2.58
N VAL A 220 16.16 31.16 2.29
CA VAL A 220 15.54 32.49 2.26
C VAL A 220 15.64 33.16 3.64
N ALA A 221 15.33 32.44 4.72
CA ALA A 221 15.43 32.96 6.08
C ALA A 221 16.87 33.34 6.47
N LYS A 222 17.85 32.47 6.20
CA LYS A 222 19.28 32.75 6.41
C LYS A 222 19.75 33.97 5.61
N THR A 223 19.33 34.05 4.34
CA THR A 223 19.68 35.19 3.49
C THR A 223 19.07 36.48 4.03
N LYS A 224 17.82 36.46 4.49
CA LYS A 224 17.19 37.60 5.16
C LYS A 224 17.92 37.99 6.44
N GLN A 225 18.27 37.03 7.30
CA GLN A 225 19.03 37.30 8.53
C GLN A 225 20.36 37.98 8.21
N ARG A 226 21.13 37.45 7.24
CA ARG A 226 22.38 38.05 6.82
C ARG A 226 22.20 39.47 6.26
N ILE A 227 21.13 39.72 5.50
CA ILE A 227 20.80 41.08 5.03
C ILE A 227 20.53 42.02 6.22
N GLU A 228 19.80 41.57 7.24
CA GLU A 228 19.53 42.39 8.43
C GLU A 228 20.80 42.62 9.28
N GLU A 229 21.67 41.62 9.40
CA GLU A 229 22.99 41.76 10.05
C GLU A 229 23.86 42.81 9.32
N GLU A 230 23.97 42.74 8.00
CA GLU A 230 24.68 43.72 7.16
C GLU A 230 24.08 45.13 7.31
N LYS A 231 22.74 45.26 7.29
CA LYS A 231 22.06 46.54 7.54
C LYS A 231 22.38 47.10 8.93
N MET A 232 22.37 46.26 9.96
CA MET A 232 22.72 46.65 11.32
C MET A 232 24.17 47.14 11.38
N GLN A 233 25.09 46.45 10.69
CA GLN A 233 26.49 46.88 10.62
C GLN A 233 26.65 48.24 9.96
N VAL A 234 25.91 48.51 8.86
CA VAL A 234 25.84 49.84 8.25
C VAL A 234 25.33 50.87 9.26
N GLN A 235 24.26 50.57 10.00
CA GLN A 235 23.73 51.48 11.04
C GLN A 235 24.74 51.75 12.16
N VAL A 236 25.47 50.74 12.62
CA VAL A 236 26.52 50.90 13.64
C VAL A 236 27.65 51.80 13.12
N VAL A 237 28.07 51.62 11.87
CA VAL A 237 29.09 52.48 11.23
C VAL A 237 28.56 53.92 11.10
N GLU A 238 27.33 54.13 10.62
CA GLU A 238 26.71 55.45 10.54
C GLU A 238 26.65 56.13 11.92
N ARG A 239 26.25 55.40 12.96
CA ARG A 239 26.21 55.90 14.34
C ARG A 239 27.60 56.21 14.88
N ALA A 240 28.59 55.35 14.64
CA ALA A 240 29.98 55.60 15.03
C ALA A 240 30.54 56.85 14.34
N GLN A 241 30.23 57.02 13.05
CA GLN A 241 30.63 58.21 12.28
C GLN A 241 29.94 59.48 12.81
N GLN A 242 28.66 59.40 13.21
CA GLN A 242 27.95 60.49 13.87
C GLN A 242 28.58 60.85 15.21
N ILE A 243 28.95 59.86 16.03
CA ILE A 243 29.65 60.10 17.31
C ILE A 243 30.99 60.78 17.05
N LEU A 244 31.79 60.29 16.09
CA LEU A 244 33.07 60.89 15.74
C LEU A 244 32.91 62.35 15.28
N LEU A 245 31.89 62.65 14.46
CA LEU A 245 31.58 64.02 14.05
C LEU A 245 31.21 64.88 15.26
N GLN A 246 30.38 64.36 16.17
CA GLN A 246 30.01 65.04 17.41
C GLN A 246 31.22 65.29 18.32
N GLU A 247 32.13 64.32 18.48
CA GLU A 247 33.38 64.48 19.23
C GLU A 247 34.29 65.55 18.60
N GLN A 248 34.39 65.59 17.27
CA GLN A 248 35.12 66.65 16.57
C GLN A 248 34.46 68.02 16.77
N GLU A 249 33.13 68.11 16.75
CA GLU A 249 32.40 69.34 17.07
C GLU A 249 32.62 69.78 18.52
N VAL A 250 32.61 68.85 19.48
CA VAL A 250 32.94 69.11 20.89
C VAL A 250 34.36 69.62 21.01
N THR A 251 35.33 68.97 20.37
CA THR A 251 36.74 69.41 20.39
C THR A 251 36.91 70.81 19.79
N ARG A 252 36.20 71.12 18.70
CA ARG A 252 36.19 72.47 18.11
C ARG A 252 35.60 73.49 19.08
N LYS A 253 34.49 73.16 19.75
CA LYS A 253 33.85 74.01 20.77
C LYS A 253 34.74 74.22 22.00
N GLU A 254 35.44 73.18 22.47
CA GLU A 254 36.40 73.27 23.57
C GLU A 254 37.54 74.23 23.23
N ARG A 255 38.13 74.12 22.04
CA ARG A 255 39.19 75.05 21.59
C ARG A 255 38.69 76.49 21.45
N GLU A 256 37.43 76.68 21.03
CA GLU A 256 36.81 78.00 20.98
C GLU A 256 36.60 78.60 22.38
N LEU A 257 36.11 77.80 23.34
CA LEU A 257 35.94 78.19 24.74
C LEU A 257 37.29 78.46 25.42
N GLU A 258 38.31 77.67 25.13
CA GLU A 258 39.66 77.86 25.65
C GLU A 258 40.25 79.21 25.18
N ALA A 259 40.08 79.55 23.91
CA ALA A 259 40.53 80.83 23.36
C ALA A 259 39.72 82.03 23.89
N LYS A 260 38.38 81.91 23.98
CA LYS A 260 37.49 83.04 24.34
C LYS A 260 37.33 83.27 25.83
N VAL A 261 37.39 82.23 26.65
CA VAL A 261 37.06 82.31 28.09
C VAL A 261 38.28 82.12 28.96
N ARG A 262 39.07 81.06 28.73
CA ARG A 262 40.20 80.74 29.63
C ARG A 262 41.37 81.70 29.48
N LYS A 263 41.81 82.02 28.26
CA LYS A 263 42.94 82.94 28.03
C LYS A 263 42.72 84.35 28.60
N PRO A 264 41.57 85.02 28.41
CA PRO A 264 41.34 86.30 29.07
C PRO A 264 41.20 86.16 30.59
N ALA A 265 40.57 85.10 31.10
CA ALA A 265 40.48 84.87 32.54
C ALA A 265 41.85 84.62 33.20
N GLU A 266 42.76 83.91 32.53
CA GLU A 266 44.13 83.69 32.99
C GLU A 266 44.96 84.99 32.93
N ALA A 267 44.75 85.83 31.91
CA ALA A 267 45.38 87.17 31.83
C ALA A 267 44.89 88.10 32.96
N GLU A 268 43.59 88.08 33.27
CA GLU A 268 42.99 88.84 34.37
C GLU A 268 43.57 88.39 35.73
N ARG A 269 43.67 87.07 35.95
CA ARG A 269 44.28 86.48 37.16
C ARG A 269 45.73 86.93 37.33
N TYR A 270 46.54 86.85 36.27
CA TYR A 270 47.95 87.24 36.33
C TYR A 270 48.13 88.73 36.64
N ARG A 271 47.26 89.59 36.08
CA ARG A 271 47.25 91.03 36.37
C ARG A 271 46.95 91.31 37.85
N LEU A 272 45.94 90.65 38.42
CA LEU A 272 45.58 90.82 39.83
C LEU A 272 46.70 90.34 40.77
N GLU A 273 47.33 89.20 40.47
CA GLU A 273 48.38 88.60 41.29
C GLU A 273 49.63 89.50 41.37
N LYS A 274 50.00 90.15 40.26
CA LYS A 274 51.10 91.13 40.23
C LYS A 274 50.79 92.44 40.94
N LEU A 275 49.54 92.88 40.93
CA LEU A 275 49.11 94.08 41.64
C LEU A 275 49.16 93.88 43.17
N ALA A 276 48.72 92.71 43.64
CA ALA A 276 48.80 92.33 45.06
C ALA A 276 50.24 92.12 45.55
N GLU A 277 51.16 91.66 44.68
CA GLU A 277 52.59 91.53 45.00
C GLU A 277 53.27 92.90 45.17
N ALA A 278 52.88 93.89 44.35
CA ALA A 278 53.38 95.27 44.47
C ALA A 278 52.93 95.93 45.79
N GLU A 279 51.66 95.78 46.19
CA GLU A 279 51.15 96.30 47.47
C GLU A 279 51.87 95.67 48.67
N ARG A 280 52.14 94.36 48.64
CA ARG A 280 52.89 93.66 49.69
C ARG A 280 54.30 94.23 49.86
N SER A 281 54.96 94.62 48.77
CA SER A 281 56.33 95.16 48.82
C SER A 281 56.41 96.57 49.41
N GLN A 282 55.39 97.42 49.18
CA GLN A 282 55.35 98.77 49.78
C GLN A 282 55.16 98.73 51.30
N LEU A 283 54.27 97.85 51.77
CA LEU A 283 53.97 97.68 53.19
C LEU A 283 55.19 97.22 54.02
N ILE A 284 56.10 96.44 53.41
CA ILE A 284 57.33 95.98 54.08
C ILE A 284 58.34 97.13 54.20
N MET A 285 58.48 98.00 53.20
CA MET A 285 59.38 99.16 53.27
C MET A 285 58.94 100.21 54.30
N GLU A 286 57.63 100.46 54.45
CA GLU A 286 57.13 101.38 55.49
C GLU A 286 57.42 100.83 56.90
N ALA A 287 57.23 99.52 57.12
CA ALA A 287 57.51 98.89 58.41
C ALA A 287 59.01 98.91 58.79
N GLU A 288 59.92 98.83 57.82
CA GLU A 288 61.38 98.93 58.06
C GLU A 288 61.81 100.37 58.41
N ALA A 289 61.17 101.38 57.81
CA ALA A 289 61.45 102.78 58.12
C ALA A 289 61.00 103.18 59.54
N GLU A 290 59.87 102.65 60.02
CA GLU A 290 59.39 102.86 61.39
C GLU A 290 60.28 102.19 62.45
N ALA A 291 60.86 101.02 62.14
CA ALA A 291 61.75 100.29 63.05
C ALA A 291 63.06 101.04 63.32
N GLU A 292 63.66 101.68 62.30
CA GLU A 292 64.93 102.41 62.47
C GLU A 292 64.74 103.72 63.27
N SER A 293 63.57 104.38 63.16
CA SER A 293 63.23 105.57 63.96
C SER A 293 63.17 105.27 65.47
N ILE A 294 62.70 104.09 65.84
CA ILE A 294 62.58 103.66 67.25
C ILE A 294 63.96 103.36 67.84
N ARG A 295 64.88 102.77 67.06
CA ARG A 295 66.26 102.50 67.51
C ARG A 295 67.01 103.79 67.89
N VAL A 296 66.92 104.82 67.05
CA VAL A 296 67.64 106.08 67.29
C VAL A 296 67.08 106.85 68.50
N LYS A 297 65.77 106.75 68.77
CA LYS A 297 65.17 107.35 69.98
C LYS A 297 65.60 106.61 71.26
N GLY A 298 65.70 105.28 71.22
CA GLY A 298 66.14 104.47 72.37
C GLY A 298 67.59 104.73 72.80
N GLU A 299 68.49 104.99 71.86
CA GLU A 299 69.90 105.30 72.18
C GLU A 299 70.08 106.68 72.84
N ALA A 300 69.24 107.66 72.49
CA ALA A 300 69.28 109.00 73.10
C ALA A 300 68.74 109.03 74.54
N GLU A 301 67.74 108.20 74.87
CA GLU A 301 67.17 108.10 76.22
C GLU A 301 68.11 107.38 77.20
N ALA A 302 68.90 106.40 76.72
CA ALA A 302 69.89 105.70 77.54
C ALA A 302 71.03 106.62 78.02
N PHE A 303 71.50 107.54 77.16
CA PHE A 303 72.57 108.47 77.49
C PHE A 303 72.15 109.53 78.53
N ALA A 304 70.87 109.96 78.51
CA ALA A 304 70.31 110.90 79.48
C ALA A 304 70.16 110.30 80.89
N LEU A 305 69.93 108.98 80.97
CA LEU A 305 69.76 108.27 82.24
C LEU A 305 71.10 108.05 82.96
N GLU A 306 72.18 107.79 82.22
CA GLU A 306 73.52 107.59 82.77
C GLU A 306 74.10 108.89 83.38
N ALA A 307 73.83 110.03 82.76
CA ALA A 307 74.24 111.35 83.28
C ALA A 307 73.50 111.72 84.59
N LYS A 308 72.21 111.36 84.72
CA LYS A 308 71.45 111.54 85.97
C LYS A 308 71.97 110.64 87.09
N GLY A 309 72.34 109.39 86.78
CA GLY A 309 72.88 108.44 87.77
C GLY A 309 74.20 108.90 88.41
N ARG A 310 75.08 109.56 87.65
CA ARG A 310 76.33 110.13 88.22
C ARG A 310 76.10 111.30 89.16
N ALA A 311 75.14 112.17 88.86
CA ALA A 311 74.85 113.34 89.69
C ALA A 311 74.21 112.97 91.05
N GLU A 312 73.41 111.90 91.10
CA GLU A 312 72.80 111.40 92.34
C GLU A 312 73.80 110.67 93.24
N ALA A 313 74.80 109.99 92.66
CA ALA A 313 75.87 109.32 93.40
C ALA A 313 76.79 110.31 94.15
N GLU A 314 77.12 111.46 93.54
CA GLU A 314 77.92 112.52 94.21
C GLU A 314 77.14 113.25 95.31
N GLN A 315 75.82 113.39 95.17
CA GLN A 315 74.93 113.92 96.22
C GLN A 315 74.85 112.98 97.43
N MET A 316 74.77 111.66 97.22
CA MET A 316 74.79 110.67 98.30
C MET A 316 76.14 110.59 99.01
N ALA A 317 77.27 110.74 98.30
CA ALA A 317 78.60 110.75 98.92
C ALA A 317 78.81 111.96 99.84
N LYS A 318 78.33 113.16 99.45
CA LYS A 318 78.38 114.36 100.31
C LYS A 318 77.44 114.28 101.51
N LYS A 319 76.28 113.59 101.38
CA LYS A 319 75.42 113.27 102.54
C LYS A 319 76.11 112.32 103.52
N ALA A 320 76.88 111.34 103.04
CA ALA A 320 77.59 110.39 103.90
C ALA A 320 78.72 111.03 104.74
N GLU A 321 79.39 112.10 104.25
CA GLU A 321 80.38 112.82 105.05
C GLU A 321 79.78 113.75 106.12
N ALA A 322 78.57 114.30 105.90
CA ALA A 322 77.83 115.02 106.94
C ALA A 322 77.37 114.11 108.10
N PHE A 323 77.31 112.79 107.88
CA PHE A 323 77.04 111.80 108.93
C PHE A 323 78.29 111.35 109.72
N ARG A 324 79.46 111.98 109.53
CA ARG A 324 80.63 111.79 110.41
C ARG A 324 80.53 112.53 111.77
N GLU A 325 79.62 113.47 111.97
CA GLU A 325 79.68 114.41 113.13
C GLU A 325 78.51 114.36 114.13
N TYR A 326 77.62 113.37 114.06
CA TYR A 326 76.66 113.09 115.15
C TYR A 326 77.01 111.77 115.83
N ARG A 327 77.77 111.88 116.93
CA ARG A 327 78.19 110.79 117.81
C ARG A 327 77.39 110.88 119.12
N GLU A 328 77.04 109.71 119.66
CA GLU A 328 76.44 109.46 120.99
C GLU A 328 74.94 109.73 121.15
N GLY A 329 74.20 108.67 121.54
CA GLY A 329 72.90 108.81 122.19
C GLY A 329 71.76 108.03 121.54
N ALA A 330 71.42 106.90 122.17
CA ALA A 330 70.13 106.21 122.13
C ALA A 330 69.62 105.77 120.74
N MET A 331 69.71 104.47 120.41
CA MET A 331 68.80 103.44 120.91
C MET A 331 67.33 103.80 120.61
N VAL A 332 66.81 103.14 119.57
CA VAL A 332 65.40 102.72 119.43
C VAL A 332 64.37 103.85 119.49
N ASP A 333 63.97 104.37 118.32
CA ASP A 333 62.55 104.56 118.00
C ASP A 333 62.31 104.87 116.50
N MET A 334 62.31 103.83 115.65
CA MET A 334 61.38 103.74 114.50
C MET A 334 61.39 102.35 113.87
N LEU A 335 61.39 101.34 114.74
CA LEU A 335 60.65 100.11 114.51
C LEU A 335 59.50 100.15 115.50
N LEU A 336 58.31 100.64 115.13
CA LEU A 336 57.02 100.25 115.71
C LEU A 336 55.83 100.99 115.05
N GLU A 337 55.14 100.34 114.10
CA GLU A 337 53.68 100.12 114.19
C GLU A 337 53.20 99.20 113.04
N LYS A 338 52.72 97.99 113.42
CA LYS A 338 51.68 97.16 112.77
C LYS A 338 52.06 96.46 111.44
N LEU A 339 52.33 95.15 111.30
CA LEU A 339 51.58 93.93 111.72
C LEU A 339 50.05 94.08 111.68
N PRO A 340 49.26 93.02 111.40
CA PRO A 340 49.28 91.98 110.37
C PRO A 340 47.86 91.86 109.72
N LEU A 341 47.51 90.71 109.15
CA LEU A 341 46.15 90.27 108.77
C LEU A 341 45.66 90.74 107.38
N VAL A 342 44.88 89.98 106.61
CA VAL A 342 44.59 88.55 106.51
C VAL A 342 43.80 88.41 105.21
N SER A 343 43.98 87.27 104.57
CA SER A 343 43.10 86.67 103.58
C SER A 343 41.60 86.90 103.82
N LEU A 344 40.85 87.28 102.78
CA LEU A 344 39.51 86.76 102.48
C LEU A 344 38.86 87.46 101.27
N LYS A 345 38.25 86.62 100.42
CA LYS A 345 37.19 86.90 99.42
C LYS A 345 37.68 87.53 98.10
N LYS A 346 37.24 87.07 96.94
CA LYS A 346 36.25 86.05 96.52
C LYS A 346 36.57 85.81 95.02
N ALA A 347 36.54 84.57 94.54
CA ALA A 347 35.40 84.03 93.77
C ALA A 347 35.02 84.95 92.61
N GLU A 348 35.05 84.54 91.35
CA GLU A 348 34.42 83.34 90.78
C GLU A 348 35.13 83.01 89.46
N HIS A 349 35.55 81.76 89.27
CA HIS A 349 34.76 80.65 88.70
C HIS A 349 34.40 80.78 87.22
N ARG A 350 34.52 79.61 86.61
CA ARG A 350 33.79 79.06 85.45
C ARG A 350 34.37 79.41 84.08
N TYR A 351 35.00 78.45 83.41
CA TYR A 351 34.39 77.27 82.76
C TYR A 351 33.21 77.65 81.89
N SER A 352 33.39 77.47 80.58
CA SER A 352 32.49 76.77 79.66
C SER A 352 33.10 76.95 78.27
N GLY A 353 33.22 75.95 77.41
CA GLY A 353 32.66 74.62 77.37
C GLY A 353 33.16 74.00 76.06
N HIS A 354 33.58 72.74 76.09
CA HIS A 354 32.82 71.64 75.50
C HIS A 354 32.76 71.71 73.96
N LYS A 355 33.58 70.92 73.26
CA LYS A 355 33.52 69.45 73.03
C LYS A 355 32.71 69.09 71.76
N PRO A 356 33.02 67.93 71.16
CA PRO A 356 33.04 67.67 69.73
C PRO A 356 32.13 66.47 69.38
N TYR A 357 32.61 65.55 68.53
CA TYR A 357 32.12 64.23 68.09
C TYR A 357 31.58 64.22 66.65
N GLY A 358 31.93 63.28 65.76
CA GLY A 358 32.62 62.00 65.96
C GLY A 358 31.73 60.83 65.54
N ASP A 359 32.29 60.00 64.65
CA ASP A 359 32.13 58.54 64.52
C ASP A 359 30.87 57.93 63.89
N ALA A 360 31.13 56.96 62.99
CA ALA A 360 30.77 55.52 63.10
C ALA A 360 30.42 54.90 61.71
N VAL A 361 30.61 53.63 61.34
CA VAL A 361 31.51 52.49 61.63
C VAL A 361 30.92 51.26 60.89
N VAL A 362 31.75 50.54 60.10
CA VAL A 362 31.86 49.06 59.92
C VAL A 362 30.77 48.18 59.23
N GLY A 363 31.26 47.21 58.41
CA GLY A 363 30.83 45.78 58.38
C GLY A 363 30.46 45.18 57.01
N LEU A 364 31.35 44.48 56.28
CA LEU A 364 31.64 43.01 56.23
C LEU A 364 30.59 42.14 55.47
N GLU A 365 30.90 41.59 54.27
CA GLU A 365 31.31 40.17 53.95
C GLU A 365 30.14 39.14 53.94
N THR A 366 30.02 38.03 53.17
CA THR A 366 30.79 37.29 52.13
C THR A 366 29.88 36.14 51.54
N SER A 367 30.22 35.62 50.34
CA SER A 367 30.22 34.20 49.88
C SER A 367 28.91 33.36 49.79
N SER A 368 28.72 32.33 48.95
CA SER A 368 29.36 31.75 47.75
C SER A 368 28.64 30.42 47.37
N LEU A 369 28.56 30.11 46.06
CA LEU A 369 28.74 28.82 45.35
C LEU A 369 27.81 27.56 45.49
N LEU A 370 27.39 27.10 44.29
CA LEU A 370 27.49 25.74 43.66
C LEU A 370 26.38 24.65 43.74
N ILE A 371 26.13 24.14 42.51
CA ILE A 371 25.43 22.97 41.90
C ILE A 371 25.68 21.59 42.59
N PRO A 372 24.91 20.50 42.31
CA PRO A 372 25.08 19.67 41.09
C PRO A 372 23.81 18.97 40.49
N HIS A 373 23.99 18.43 39.27
CA HIS A 373 23.20 17.47 38.45
C HIS A 373 23.33 15.99 38.94
N PRO A 374 22.92 14.88 38.24
CA PRO A 374 22.02 14.61 37.08
C PRO A 374 21.11 13.32 37.17
N THR A 375 20.39 13.02 36.06
CA THR A 375 20.01 11.66 35.48
C THR A 375 19.04 10.76 36.26
N SER A 376 18.16 9.91 35.72
CA SER A 376 17.52 9.60 34.41
C SER A 376 16.58 8.38 34.70
N LEU A 377 15.44 8.10 34.05
CA LEU A 377 15.23 7.23 32.86
C LEU A 377 13.91 6.43 33.07
N ILE A 378 13.18 6.17 31.96
CA ILE A 378 12.22 5.04 31.71
C ILE A 378 10.84 5.13 32.43
N GLY A 379 9.66 4.91 31.83
CA GLY A 379 9.26 4.54 30.47
C GLY A 379 7.85 3.90 30.45
N SER A 380 7.13 4.15 29.35
CA SER A 380 6.18 3.23 28.65
C SER A 380 4.67 3.15 29.01
N LYS A 381 3.88 3.20 27.90
CA LYS A 381 2.55 2.58 27.59
C LYS A 381 1.32 3.09 28.36
N GLY A 382 0.13 3.30 27.78
CA GLY A 382 -0.41 3.07 26.43
C GLY A 382 -1.94 2.88 26.48
N ARG A 383 -2.66 3.63 25.62
CA ARG A 383 -3.93 3.37 24.91
C ARG A 383 -5.25 2.92 25.60
N ASP A 384 -6.29 3.67 25.22
CA ASP A 384 -7.65 3.33 24.75
C ASP A 384 -8.63 2.50 25.59
N LEU A 385 -9.90 2.97 25.60
CA LEU A 385 -11.05 2.18 25.14
C LEU A 385 -12.30 3.05 24.96
N SER A 386 -12.67 3.27 23.69
CA SER A 386 -13.95 3.83 23.26
C SER A 386 -15.03 2.75 23.18
N ARG A 387 -16.26 3.18 23.40
CA ARG A 387 -17.49 2.41 23.62
C ARG A 387 -18.27 2.19 22.30
N LYS A 388 -18.99 1.07 22.26
CA LYS A 388 -20.25 0.79 21.53
C LYS A 388 -20.19 0.53 20.01
N LYS A 389 -20.39 -0.75 19.65
CA LYS A 389 -21.18 -1.15 18.48
C LYS A 389 -22.24 -2.17 18.91
N THR A 390 -23.45 -1.92 18.43
CA THR A 390 -24.69 -2.70 18.54
C THR A 390 -24.66 -3.87 17.56
N GLU A 391 -24.89 -5.10 18.05
CA GLU A 391 -25.21 -6.26 17.22
C GLU A 391 -26.72 -6.56 17.28
N ASN A 392 -27.31 -6.73 16.10
CA ASN A 392 -28.70 -7.08 15.89
C ASN A 392 -28.78 -8.53 15.37
N LYS A 393 -29.68 -9.33 15.93
CA LYS A 393 -29.99 -10.72 15.56
C LYS A 393 -30.54 -10.83 14.13
N ILE A 394 -30.37 -11.99 13.47
CA ILE A 394 -31.43 -12.81 12.81
C ILE A 394 -30.85 -14.16 12.27
N THR A 395 -31.52 -15.24 12.69
CA THR A 395 -31.59 -16.69 12.39
C THR A 395 -30.94 -17.35 11.15
N PRO A 396 -30.58 -18.67 11.23
CA PRO A 396 -30.51 -19.59 10.09
C PRO A 396 -31.69 -20.59 10.05
N LYS A 397 -32.27 -20.84 8.85
CA LYS A 397 -33.21 -21.95 8.56
C LYS A 397 -32.47 -23.10 7.84
N LYS A 398 -32.76 -24.33 8.26
CA LYS A 398 -32.28 -25.61 7.68
C LYS A 398 -33.00 -25.97 6.36
N PRO A 399 -32.43 -26.87 5.54
CA PRO A 399 -32.96 -27.28 4.23
C PRO A 399 -33.87 -28.52 4.32
N ILE A 400 -34.77 -28.66 3.34
CA ILE A 400 -35.36 -29.93 2.86
C ILE A 400 -35.10 -29.99 1.36
#